data_AF-A0A815T150-F1
#
_entry.id   AF-A0A815T150-F1
#
_cell.length_a   1.000
_cell.length_b   1.000
_cell.length_c   1.000
_cell.angle_alpha   90.00
_cell.angle_beta   90.00
_cell.angle_gamma   90.00
#
_symmetry.space_group_name_H-M   'P 1'
#
loop_
_entity.id
_entity.type
_entity.pdbx_description
1 polymer ?
#
loop_
_entity_poly.entity_id
_entity_poly.type
_entity_poly.pdbx_seq_one_letter_code
_entity_poly.pdbx_strand_id
1 'polypeptide(L)'
;MSTDSSANNTIDLFPDLEISLSRSARFWIILFLDIPSVICSLCLIIHIIIDRTQRHSLYNHTIFLILIVNLPVQLLDTGLYLSVIRNGLVQPSLPIVCLLWLLADYCFYCMGVILLTWLAIERHILIFYDQWVTNQRGRFLFHYLPLILIIFYVCLFYIVGIFVLPCDNVYDYTSLYCDVGPCLESYKFINLWETNFNYCCPVIIETVASISLLLRVQWQKRRLRRSNQWRKQRRMIMQLGLVSGINTVMNLPLYIVFIARSCGLATQSSTEAKIWFDFLSYGIVFFFPFASLCQFPILRKQITKTLTCIVARPSLPHRLLTISSAKVMPRNNPV
;
A
#
# COMPACT_ATOMS: atom_id res chain seq x y z
N MET A 1 -63.97 -3.74 -13.45
CA MET A 1 -63.35 -3.85 -12.11
C MET A 1 -62.29 -4.92 -12.22
N SER A 2 -61.13 -4.54 -12.76
CA SER A 2 -60.01 -5.40 -13.12
C SER A 2 -58.83 -4.94 -12.28
N THR A 3 -58.39 -5.81 -11.38
CA THR A 3 -57.27 -5.59 -10.48
C THR A 3 -55.97 -5.88 -11.22
N ASP A 4 -55.33 -4.84 -11.74
CA ASP A 4 -53.99 -4.95 -12.30
C ASP A 4 -52.96 -5.13 -11.17
N SER A 5 -52.51 -6.37 -11.00
CA SER A 5 -51.35 -6.72 -10.20
C SER A 5 -50.08 -6.26 -10.92
N SER A 6 -49.72 -4.98 -10.76
CA SER A 6 -48.39 -4.48 -11.08
C SER A 6 -47.42 -4.99 -10.02
N ALA A 7 -46.95 -6.22 -10.22
CA ALA A 7 -45.82 -6.75 -9.50
C ALA A 7 -44.63 -5.81 -9.72
N ASN A 8 -44.12 -5.27 -8.62
CA ASN A 8 -42.88 -4.53 -8.50
C ASN A 8 -41.70 -5.38 -9.04
N ASN A 9 -41.52 -5.38 -10.36
CA ASN A 9 -40.23 -5.63 -10.97
C ASN A 9 -39.44 -4.33 -10.79
N THR A 10 -38.96 -4.07 -9.57
CA THR A 10 -37.84 -3.16 -9.38
C THR A 10 -36.67 -3.81 -10.09
N ILE A 11 -36.51 -3.36 -11.32
CA ILE A 11 -35.39 -3.55 -12.23
C ILE A 11 -34.12 -3.60 -11.40
N ASP A 12 -33.43 -4.75 -11.43
CA ASP A 12 -32.02 -4.84 -11.07
C ASP A 12 -31.26 -3.87 -11.97
N LEU A 13 -31.16 -2.60 -11.55
CA LEU A 13 -30.58 -1.50 -12.33
C LEU A 13 -29.04 -1.53 -12.26
N PHE A 14 -28.45 -2.73 -12.18
CA PHE A 14 -26.99 -2.93 -12.12
C PHE A 14 -26.48 -4.17 -12.91
N PRO A 15 -27.00 -4.57 -14.10
CA PRO A 15 -26.72 -5.93 -14.59
C PRO A 15 -25.31 -6.19 -15.14
N ASP A 16 -24.59 -5.20 -15.68
CA ASP A 16 -23.54 -5.54 -16.66
C ASP A 16 -22.10 -5.10 -16.33
N LEU A 17 -21.82 -4.52 -15.16
CA LEU A 17 -20.46 -4.05 -14.82
C LEU A 17 -19.95 -4.52 -13.45
N GLU A 18 -20.46 -5.64 -12.95
CA GLU A 18 -19.97 -6.23 -11.71
C GLU A 18 -18.99 -7.38 -11.94
N ILE A 19 -17.85 -7.30 -11.24
CA ILE A 19 -16.95 -8.42 -10.97
C ILE A 19 -17.80 -9.65 -10.57
N SER A 20 -17.55 -10.83 -11.16
CA SER A 20 -18.28 -12.07 -10.83
C SER A 20 -18.10 -12.55 -9.37
N LEU A 21 -17.25 -11.87 -8.60
CA LEU A 21 -17.10 -12.04 -7.16
C LEU A 21 -18.17 -11.24 -6.42
N SER A 22 -18.94 -11.94 -5.57
CA SER A 22 -20.01 -11.30 -4.78
C SER A 22 -19.50 -10.11 -3.96
N ARG A 23 -20.32 -9.06 -3.85
CA ARG A 23 -20.03 -7.85 -3.06
C ARG A 23 -19.61 -8.21 -1.63
N SER A 24 -20.29 -9.17 -1.01
CA SER A 24 -19.95 -9.67 0.33
C SER A 24 -18.56 -10.30 0.41
N ALA A 25 -18.17 -11.10 -0.59
CA ALA A 25 -16.82 -11.70 -0.60
C ALA A 25 -15.74 -10.61 -0.75
N ARG A 26 -15.94 -9.66 -1.67
CA ARG A 26 -15.03 -8.49 -1.83
C ARG A 26 -14.87 -7.71 -0.53
N PHE A 27 -15.97 -7.42 0.15
CA PHE A 27 -15.98 -6.72 1.44
C PHE A 27 -15.13 -7.43 2.49
N TRP A 28 -15.37 -8.72 2.72
CA TRP A 28 -14.66 -9.47 3.76
C TRP A 28 -13.18 -9.68 3.44
N ILE A 29 -12.83 -9.91 2.16
CA ILE A 29 -11.42 -10.06 1.74
C ILE A 29 -10.65 -8.77 2.02
N ILE A 30 -11.18 -7.63 1.57
CA ILE A 30 -10.53 -6.33 1.78
C ILE A 30 -10.44 -6.02 3.27
N LEU A 31 -11.53 -6.15 4.02
CA LEU A 31 -11.55 -5.85 5.45
C LEU A 31 -10.53 -6.71 6.23
N PHE A 32 -10.44 -8.01 5.90
CA PHE A 32 -9.53 -8.93 6.56
C PHE A 32 -8.05 -8.62 6.25
N LEU A 33 -7.74 -8.12 5.07
CA LEU A 33 -6.38 -7.73 4.69
C LEU A 33 -6.01 -6.33 5.22
N ASP A 34 -6.97 -5.40 5.21
CA ASP A 34 -6.74 -4.00 5.54
C ASP A 34 -6.49 -3.79 7.04
N ILE A 35 -7.34 -4.34 7.93
CA ILE A 35 -7.18 -4.19 9.39
C ILE A 35 -5.75 -4.57 9.87
N PRO A 36 -5.22 -5.77 9.59
CA PRO A 36 -3.88 -6.12 10.04
C PRO A 36 -2.80 -5.33 9.30
N SER A 37 -3.06 -4.91 8.06
CA SER A 37 -2.15 -4.05 7.29
C SER A 37 -2.01 -2.67 7.95
N VAL A 38 -3.11 -2.00 8.28
CA VAL A 38 -3.13 -0.70 8.99
C VAL A 38 -2.42 -0.81 10.33
N ILE A 39 -2.72 -1.84 11.12
CA ILE A 39 -2.04 -2.08 12.40
C ILE A 39 -0.52 -2.23 12.18
N CYS A 40 -0.11 -3.01 11.17
CA CYS A 40 1.30 -3.20 10.84
C CYS A 40 1.98 -1.89 10.40
N SER A 41 1.32 -1.10 9.53
CA SER A 41 1.78 0.23 9.10
C SER A 41 2.00 1.16 10.30
N LEU A 42 1.02 1.28 11.19
CA LEU A 42 1.11 2.13 12.38
C LEU A 42 2.22 1.66 13.33
N CYS A 43 2.33 0.36 13.60
CA CYS A 43 3.41 -0.19 14.41
C CYS A 43 4.80 0.11 13.82
N LEU A 44 4.96 0.00 12.50
CA LEU A 44 6.23 0.30 11.81
C LEU A 44 6.56 1.79 11.88
N ILE A 45 5.59 2.67 11.61
CA ILE A 45 5.75 4.12 11.71
C ILE A 45 6.18 4.51 13.12
N ILE A 46 5.46 4.04 14.15
CA ILE A 46 5.78 4.29 15.56
C ILE A 46 7.17 3.76 15.91
N HIS A 47 7.52 2.54 15.48
CA HIS A 47 8.83 1.95 15.74
C HIS A 47 9.97 2.78 15.14
N ILE A 48 9.83 3.23 13.89
CA ILE A 48 10.84 4.06 13.21
C ILE A 48 10.98 5.43 13.90
N ILE A 49 9.88 6.02 14.37
CA ILE A 49 9.89 7.31 15.08
C ILE A 49 10.54 7.18 16.47
N ILE A 50 10.30 6.09 17.19
CA ILE A 50 10.83 5.91 18.54
C ILE A 50 12.32 5.54 18.49
N ASP A 51 12.73 4.59 17.65
CA ASP A 51 14.12 4.14 17.61
C ASP A 51 15.00 5.13 16.83
N ARG A 52 15.81 5.90 17.57
CA ARG A 52 16.80 6.84 17.02
C ARG A 52 17.74 6.19 16.00
N THR A 53 18.12 4.93 16.20
CA THR A 53 19.02 4.20 15.30
C THR A 53 18.36 3.95 13.95
N GLN A 54 17.07 3.58 13.95
CA GLN A 54 16.31 3.38 12.72
C GLN A 54 16.08 4.70 12.00
N ARG A 55 15.72 5.75 12.74
CA ARG A 55 15.48 7.08 12.18
C ARG A 55 16.71 7.70 11.50
N HIS A 56 17.93 7.43 11.96
CA HIS A 56 19.12 7.97 11.29
C HIS A 56 19.54 7.18 10.04
N SER A 57 18.92 6.04 9.81
CA SER A 57 19.29 5.21 8.69
C SER A 57 18.56 5.62 7.43
N LEU A 58 19.30 6.08 6.42
CA LEU A 58 18.76 6.59 5.15
C LEU A 58 17.75 5.62 4.52
N TYR A 59 18.05 4.32 4.59
CA TYR A 59 17.18 3.29 4.05
C TYR A 59 15.77 3.24 4.63
N ASN A 60 15.59 3.72 5.85
CA ASN A 60 14.28 3.73 6.51
C ASN A 60 13.47 4.96 6.12
N HIS A 61 14.09 6.04 5.66
CA HIS A 61 13.37 7.27 5.31
C HIS A 61 12.38 7.03 4.17
N THR A 62 12.81 6.35 3.10
CA THR A 62 11.95 6.07 1.95
C THR A 62 10.82 5.10 2.32
N ILE A 63 11.12 4.06 3.11
CA ILE A 63 10.08 3.14 3.61
C ILE A 63 9.10 3.86 4.51
N PHE A 64 9.58 4.70 5.42
CA PHE A 64 8.75 5.52 6.30
C PHE A 64 7.83 6.44 5.50
N LEU A 65 8.34 7.08 4.45
CA LEU A 65 7.55 7.91 3.57
C LEU A 65 6.48 7.11 2.82
N ILE A 66 6.82 5.95 2.25
CA ILE A 66 5.84 5.08 1.58
C ILE A 66 4.76 4.62 2.58
N LEU A 67 5.12 4.29 3.83
CA LEU A 67 4.14 3.93 4.87
C LEU A 67 3.20 5.11 5.18
N ILE A 68 3.71 6.34 5.25
CA ILE A 68 2.89 7.54 5.47
C ILE A 68 1.96 7.79 4.29
N VAL A 69 2.45 7.65 3.05
CA VAL A 69 1.67 7.87 1.82
C VAL A 69 0.59 6.81 1.65
N ASN A 70 0.88 5.56 1.98
CA ASN A 70 -0.09 4.46 1.85
C ASN A 70 -1.15 4.47 2.97
N LEU A 71 -0.89 5.10 4.11
CA LEU A 71 -1.84 5.10 5.23
C LEU A 71 -3.16 5.84 4.90
N PRO A 72 -3.17 7.01 4.24
CA PRO A 72 -4.39 7.59 3.67
C PRO A 72 -5.13 6.68 2.70
N VAL A 73 -4.43 5.92 1.86
CA VAL A 73 -5.07 4.96 0.93
C VAL A 73 -5.77 3.84 1.72
N GLN A 74 -5.13 3.34 2.77
CA GLN A 74 -5.73 2.32 3.65
C GLN A 74 -6.93 2.89 4.44
N LEU A 75 -6.82 4.09 5.00
CA LEU A 75 -7.85 4.63 5.88
C LEU A 75 -9.02 5.29 5.15
N LEU A 76 -8.74 6.05 4.10
CA LEU A 76 -9.73 6.85 3.37
C LEU A 76 -10.26 6.09 2.17
N ASP A 77 -9.39 5.73 1.23
CA ASP A 77 -9.80 5.11 -0.03
C ASP A 77 -10.42 3.71 0.20
N THR A 78 -9.72 2.83 0.93
CA THR A 78 -10.25 1.50 1.25
C THR A 78 -11.50 1.58 2.16
N GLY A 79 -11.55 2.55 3.07
CA GLY A 79 -12.72 2.77 3.93
C GLY A 79 -13.97 3.19 3.16
N LEU A 80 -13.83 4.13 2.22
CA LEU A 80 -14.92 4.56 1.33
C LEU A 80 -15.33 3.44 0.38
N TYR A 81 -14.36 2.71 -0.17
CA TYR A 81 -14.61 1.54 -1.02
C TYR A 81 -15.45 0.47 -0.29
N LEU A 82 -15.10 0.13 0.95
CA LEU A 82 -15.88 -0.79 1.79
C LEU A 82 -17.29 -0.26 2.09
N SER A 83 -17.43 1.05 2.31
CA SER A 83 -18.74 1.69 2.53
C SER A 83 -19.64 1.55 1.32
N VAL A 84 -19.12 1.80 0.10
CA VAL A 84 -19.89 1.66 -1.14
C VAL A 84 -20.27 0.21 -1.40
N ILE A 85 -19.36 -0.75 -1.22
CA ILE A 85 -19.71 -2.17 -1.41
C ILE A 85 -20.81 -2.61 -0.45
N ARG A 86 -20.83 -2.09 0.78
CA ARG A 86 -21.82 -2.44 1.79
C ARG A 86 -23.18 -1.77 1.54
N ASN A 87 -23.17 -0.48 1.24
CA ASN A 87 -24.39 0.34 1.20
C ASN A 87 -24.94 0.52 -0.22
N GLY A 88 -24.14 0.25 -1.26
CA GLY A 88 -24.46 0.55 -2.65
C GLY A 88 -24.36 2.03 -3.01
N LEU A 89 -23.90 2.89 -2.10
CA LEU A 89 -23.78 4.32 -2.31
C LEU A 89 -22.69 4.99 -1.46
N VAL A 90 -22.13 6.08 -1.97
CA VAL A 90 -21.14 6.92 -1.27
C VAL A 90 -21.83 7.73 -0.18
N GLN A 91 -21.38 7.57 1.06
CA GLN A 91 -21.89 8.32 2.20
C GLN A 91 -20.76 9.10 2.92
N PRO A 92 -20.92 10.41 3.13
CA PRO A 92 -22.01 11.26 2.67
C PRO A 92 -21.90 11.55 1.16
N SER A 93 -23.04 11.69 0.48
CA SER A 93 -23.11 11.96 -0.97
C SER A 93 -22.82 13.43 -1.28
N LEU A 94 -21.57 13.84 -1.03
CA LEU A 94 -21.08 15.20 -1.20
C LEU A 94 -19.96 15.23 -2.24
N PRO A 95 -19.91 16.22 -3.15
CA PRO A 95 -18.85 16.36 -4.14
C PRO A 95 -17.44 16.37 -3.54
N ILE A 96 -17.26 17.02 -2.38
CA ILE A 96 -15.97 17.09 -1.69
C ILE A 96 -15.47 15.71 -1.23
N VAL A 97 -16.37 14.79 -0.87
CA VAL A 97 -16.00 13.43 -0.49
C VAL A 97 -15.43 12.69 -1.69
N CYS A 98 -16.06 12.84 -2.85
CA CYS A 98 -15.61 12.26 -4.10
C CYS A 98 -14.26 12.82 -4.55
N LEU A 99 -14.07 14.14 -4.47
CA LEU A 99 -12.79 14.77 -4.80
C LEU A 99 -11.66 14.32 -3.85
N LEU A 100 -11.94 14.21 -2.55
CA LEU A 100 -10.97 13.68 -1.58
C LEU A 100 -10.69 12.20 -1.81
N TRP A 101 -11.71 11.43 -2.22
CA TRP A 101 -11.54 10.03 -2.58
C TRP A 101 -10.65 9.88 -3.81
N LEU A 102 -10.93 10.62 -4.90
CA LEU A 102 -10.09 10.65 -6.10
C LEU A 102 -8.67 11.10 -5.78
N LEU A 103 -8.49 12.10 -4.92
CA LEU A 103 -7.16 12.52 -4.48
C LEU A 103 -6.48 11.39 -3.72
N ALA A 104 -7.19 10.67 -2.84
CA ALA A 104 -6.61 9.59 -2.07
C ALA A 104 -6.19 8.41 -2.95
N ASP A 105 -7.06 8.02 -3.88
CA ASP A 105 -6.81 6.98 -4.87
C ASP A 105 -5.67 7.41 -5.79
N TYR A 106 -5.89 8.36 -6.69
CA TYR A 106 -4.91 8.72 -7.72
C TYR A 106 -3.60 9.30 -7.15
N CYS A 107 -3.66 10.30 -6.27
CA CYS A 107 -2.44 10.99 -5.84
C CYS A 107 -1.58 10.13 -4.92
N PHE A 108 -2.15 9.56 -3.85
CA PHE A 108 -1.33 8.80 -2.90
C PHE A 108 -0.95 7.43 -3.45
N TYR A 109 -1.81 6.74 -4.19
CA TYR A 109 -1.44 5.48 -4.82
C TYR A 109 -0.29 5.67 -5.83
N CYS A 110 -0.43 6.63 -6.75
CA CYS A 110 0.63 6.93 -7.72
C CYS A 110 1.94 7.35 -7.04
N MET A 111 1.85 8.20 -6.02
CA MET A 111 3.03 8.59 -5.23
C MET A 111 3.70 7.37 -4.60
N GLY A 112 2.92 6.42 -4.06
CA GLY A 112 3.42 5.15 -3.53
C GLY A 112 4.20 4.35 -4.58
N VAL A 113 3.65 4.20 -5.79
CA VAL A 113 4.30 3.46 -6.90
C VAL A 113 5.60 4.14 -7.36
N ILE A 114 5.61 5.46 -7.51
CA ILE A 114 6.82 6.20 -7.92
C ILE A 114 7.87 6.16 -6.80
N LEU A 115 7.47 6.26 -5.53
CA LEU A 115 8.37 6.11 -4.39
C LEU A 115 8.94 4.69 -4.26
N LEU A 116 8.16 3.65 -4.61
CA LEU A 116 8.66 2.27 -4.70
C LEU A 116 9.71 2.12 -5.80
N THR A 117 9.48 2.76 -6.94
CA THR A 117 10.46 2.82 -8.04
C THR A 117 11.75 3.49 -7.56
N TRP A 118 11.61 4.64 -6.88
CA TRP A 118 12.75 5.33 -6.31
C TRP A 118 13.47 4.49 -5.26
N LEU A 119 12.75 3.78 -4.39
CA LEU A 119 13.32 2.85 -3.42
C LEU A 119 14.20 1.80 -4.11
N ALA A 120 13.80 1.25 -5.26
CA ALA A 120 14.62 0.30 -6.00
C ALA A 120 15.93 0.93 -6.55
N ILE A 121 15.85 2.16 -7.05
CA ILE A 121 17.00 2.93 -7.54
C ILE A 121 17.93 3.32 -6.39
N GLU A 122 17.41 3.89 -5.32
CA GLU A 122 18.13 4.30 -4.12
C GLU A 122 18.95 3.13 -3.55
N ARG A 123 18.39 1.91 -3.55
CA ARG A 123 19.09 0.71 -3.10
C ARG A 123 20.32 0.38 -3.94
N HIS A 124 20.30 0.64 -5.25
CA HIS A 124 21.50 0.50 -6.07
C HIS A 124 22.57 1.51 -5.68
N ILE A 125 22.16 2.76 -5.49
CA ILE A 125 23.06 3.84 -5.10
C ILE A 125 23.71 3.51 -3.75
N LEU A 126 22.91 3.14 -2.75
CA LEU A 126 23.42 2.83 -1.40
C LEU A 126 24.31 1.58 -1.34
N ILE A 127 24.10 0.58 -2.21
CA ILE A 127 24.87 -0.68 -2.19
C ILE A 127 26.17 -0.56 -3.00
N PHE A 128 26.12 0.09 -4.17
CA PHE A 128 27.27 0.13 -5.09
C PHE A 128 28.02 1.46 -5.11
N TYR A 129 27.40 2.54 -4.62
CA TYR A 129 27.94 3.90 -4.65
C TYR A 129 27.83 4.57 -3.27
N ASP A 130 28.19 3.85 -2.21
CA ASP A 130 28.14 4.34 -0.82
C ASP A 130 28.92 5.65 -0.61
N GLN A 131 30.03 5.83 -1.34
CA GLN A 131 30.83 7.06 -1.33
C GLN A 131 30.02 8.30 -1.71
N TRP A 132 29.06 8.18 -2.64
CA TRP A 132 28.23 9.32 -3.07
C TRP A 132 27.29 9.81 -1.97
N VAL A 133 26.92 8.93 -1.05
CA VAL A 133 25.96 9.19 0.03
C VAL A 133 26.68 9.39 1.37
N THR A 134 28.02 9.35 1.39
CA THR A 134 28.79 9.53 2.62
C THR A 134 28.75 10.99 3.10
N ASN A 135 28.92 11.95 2.18
CA ASN A 135 28.95 13.38 2.47
C ASN A 135 27.54 13.98 2.58
N GLN A 136 27.36 15.01 3.42
CA GLN A 136 26.05 15.66 3.62
C GLN A 136 25.43 16.21 2.32
N ARG A 137 26.24 16.85 1.46
CA ARG A 137 25.79 17.35 0.15
C ARG A 137 25.33 16.22 -0.76
N GLY A 138 26.08 15.11 -0.76
CA GLY A 138 25.74 13.91 -1.53
C GLY A 138 24.46 13.25 -1.02
N ARG A 139 24.25 13.17 0.30
CA ARG A 139 22.98 12.73 0.90
C ARG A 139 21.83 13.62 0.45
N PHE A 140 21.98 14.94 0.49
CA PHE A 140 20.92 15.83 0.04
C PHE A 140 20.57 15.58 -1.43
N LEU A 141 21.57 15.54 -2.31
CA LEU A 141 21.38 15.40 -3.75
C LEU A 141 20.82 14.03 -4.18
N PHE A 142 21.35 12.93 -3.63
CA PHE A 142 21.03 11.57 -4.08
C PHE A 142 19.98 10.86 -3.22
N HIS A 143 19.53 11.45 -2.11
CA HIS A 143 18.52 10.86 -1.23
C HIS A 143 17.33 11.78 -1.01
N TYR A 144 17.55 12.98 -0.46
CA TYR A 144 16.45 13.86 -0.04
C TYR A 144 15.80 14.62 -1.20
N LEU A 145 16.60 15.16 -2.12
CA LEU A 145 16.10 15.94 -3.26
C LEU A 145 15.15 15.12 -4.15
N PRO A 146 15.46 13.87 -4.55
CA PRO A 146 14.55 13.08 -5.38
C PRO A 146 13.22 12.78 -4.67
N LEU A 147 13.25 12.50 -3.36
CA LEU A 147 12.02 12.31 -2.58
C LEU A 147 11.15 13.58 -2.56
N ILE A 148 11.75 14.75 -2.32
CA ILE A 148 11.04 16.03 -2.33
C ILE A 148 10.45 16.32 -3.71
N LEU A 149 11.23 16.11 -4.78
CA LEU A 149 10.79 16.33 -6.15
C LEU A 149 9.64 15.39 -6.54
N ILE A 150 9.70 14.12 -6.16
CA ILE A 150 8.62 13.15 -6.42
C ILE A 150 7.33 13.59 -5.71
N ILE A 151 7.39 13.87 -4.41
CA ILE A 151 6.20 14.31 -3.65
C ILE A 151 5.61 15.57 -4.28
N PHE A 152 6.46 16.58 -4.53
CA PHE A 152 6.01 17.85 -5.10
C PHE A 152 5.38 17.67 -6.48
N TYR A 153 6.04 16.91 -7.37
CA TYR A 153 5.54 16.61 -8.71
C TYR A 153 4.17 15.92 -8.68
N VAL A 154 4.03 14.83 -7.91
CA VAL A 154 2.78 14.06 -7.88
C VAL A 154 1.65 14.87 -7.25
N CYS A 155 1.90 15.53 -6.10
CA CYS A 155 0.90 16.40 -5.48
C CYS A 155 0.46 17.51 -6.42
N LEU A 156 1.40 18.21 -7.06
CA LEU A 156 1.07 19.31 -7.96
C LEU A 156 0.25 18.82 -9.16
N PHE A 157 0.67 17.73 -9.79
CA PHE A 157 -0.04 17.14 -10.94
C PHE A 157 -1.49 16.81 -10.61
N TYR A 158 -1.73 16.06 -9.51
CA TYR A 158 -3.07 15.63 -9.15
C TYR A 158 -3.92 16.74 -8.52
N ILE A 159 -3.35 17.66 -7.73
CA ILE A 159 -4.12 18.80 -7.20
C ILE A 159 -4.61 19.69 -8.35
N VAL A 160 -3.74 19.98 -9.34
CA VAL A 160 -4.15 20.76 -10.51
C VAL A 160 -5.16 19.99 -11.36
N GLY A 161 -4.90 18.71 -11.62
CA GLY A 161 -5.78 17.87 -12.44
C GLY A 161 -7.18 17.68 -11.84
N ILE A 162 -7.30 17.57 -10.52
CA ILE A 162 -8.57 17.32 -9.82
C ILE A 162 -9.32 18.62 -9.50
N PHE A 163 -8.63 19.65 -8.99
CA PHE A 163 -9.31 20.86 -8.46
C PHE A 163 -9.32 22.06 -9.41
N VAL A 164 -8.40 22.14 -10.37
CA VAL A 164 -8.21 23.35 -11.18
C VAL A 164 -8.70 23.17 -12.61
N LEU A 165 -8.68 21.95 -13.14
CA LEU A 165 -9.04 21.69 -14.52
C LEU A 165 -10.54 21.99 -14.76
N PRO A 166 -10.89 22.81 -15.76
CA PRO A 166 -12.27 23.24 -15.98
C PRO A 166 -13.06 22.11 -16.65
N CYS A 167 -13.86 21.42 -15.86
CA CYS A 167 -14.76 20.38 -16.33
C CYS A 167 -15.95 20.28 -15.40
N ASP A 168 -17.11 19.99 -15.99
CA ASP A 168 -18.33 19.73 -15.26
C ASP A 168 -18.24 18.33 -14.67
N ASN A 169 -17.72 18.23 -13.45
CA ASN A 169 -17.66 16.97 -12.73
C ASN A 169 -19.09 16.51 -12.42
N VAL A 170 -19.52 15.43 -13.08
CA VAL A 170 -20.77 14.74 -12.79
C VAL A 170 -20.44 13.57 -11.87
N TYR A 171 -20.96 13.61 -10.64
CA TYR A 171 -20.71 12.56 -9.65
C TYR A 171 -21.84 11.53 -9.66
N ASP A 172 -21.51 10.27 -9.88
CA ASP A 172 -22.40 9.15 -9.66
C ASP A 172 -22.08 8.48 -8.32
N TYR A 173 -22.83 8.87 -7.28
CA TYR A 173 -22.66 8.34 -5.93
C TYR A 173 -23.03 6.86 -5.78
N THR A 174 -23.54 6.19 -6.81
CA THR A 174 -23.80 4.73 -6.78
C THR A 174 -22.64 3.91 -7.33
N SER A 175 -21.69 4.57 -7.99
CA SER A 175 -20.52 3.95 -8.59
C SER A 175 -19.27 4.06 -7.70
N LEU A 176 -18.27 3.22 -7.98
CA LEU A 176 -16.97 3.29 -7.31
C LEU A 176 -16.25 4.59 -7.73
N TYR A 177 -15.54 5.21 -6.78
CA TYR A 177 -14.86 6.50 -6.95
C TYR A 177 -15.78 7.67 -7.34
N CYS A 178 -17.10 7.50 -7.16
CA CYS A 178 -18.14 8.45 -7.55
C CYS A 178 -18.24 8.75 -9.05
N ASP A 179 -17.87 7.82 -9.92
CA ASP A 179 -17.36 8.16 -11.23
C ASP A 179 -18.05 7.56 -12.48
N VAL A 180 -18.08 8.39 -13.53
CA VAL A 180 -18.30 8.06 -14.96
C VAL A 180 -16.97 8.15 -15.77
N GLY A 181 -15.90 8.64 -15.14
CA GLY A 181 -14.52 8.82 -15.60
C GLY A 181 -13.98 10.13 -15.01
N PRO A 182 -12.82 10.20 -14.32
CA PRO A 182 -12.38 11.47 -13.74
C PRO A 182 -12.07 12.42 -14.90
N CYS A 183 -12.26 13.71 -14.67
CA CYS A 183 -12.00 14.73 -15.67
C CYS A 183 -10.60 14.63 -16.31
N LEU A 184 -9.62 14.17 -15.53
CA LEU A 184 -8.26 13.87 -15.97
C LEU A 184 -8.21 12.91 -17.18
N GLU A 185 -9.09 11.90 -17.20
CA GLU A 185 -9.18 10.90 -18.27
C GLU A 185 -9.76 11.46 -19.58
N SER A 186 -10.55 12.54 -19.51
CA SER A 186 -11.19 13.19 -20.68
C SER A 186 -10.17 13.88 -21.59
N TYR A 187 -9.06 14.37 -21.02
CA TYR A 187 -8.00 15.01 -21.79
C TYR A 187 -6.97 13.97 -22.24
N LYS A 188 -7.01 13.63 -23.54
CA LYS A 188 -6.12 12.61 -24.14
C LYS A 188 -4.65 12.73 -23.75
N PHE A 189 -4.10 13.96 -23.75
CA PHE A 189 -2.70 14.18 -23.39
C PHE A 189 -2.42 13.85 -21.91
N ILE A 190 -3.29 14.30 -21.00
CA ILE A 190 -3.12 14.09 -19.56
C ILE A 190 -3.29 12.61 -19.22
N ASN A 191 -4.31 11.96 -19.78
CA ASN A 191 -4.53 10.53 -19.62
C ASN A 191 -3.35 9.68 -20.15
N LEU A 192 -2.80 10.03 -21.32
CA LEU A 192 -1.59 9.38 -21.84
C LEU A 192 -0.40 9.62 -20.90
N TRP A 193 -0.24 10.83 -20.39
CA TRP A 193 0.86 11.17 -19.49
C TRP A 193 0.78 10.36 -18.20
N GLU A 194 -0.40 10.33 -17.59
CA GLU A 194 -0.69 9.54 -16.41
C GLU A 194 -0.40 8.05 -16.65
N THR A 195 -1.07 7.45 -17.63
CA THR A 195 -0.95 6.01 -17.90
C THR A 195 0.50 5.62 -18.18
N ASN A 196 1.22 6.39 -19.00
CA ASN A 196 2.57 6.01 -19.42
C ASN A 196 3.64 6.40 -18.40
N PHE A 197 3.67 7.66 -17.95
CA PHE A 197 4.77 8.17 -17.12
C PHE A 197 4.54 8.04 -15.62
N ASN A 198 3.28 8.08 -15.16
CA ASN A 198 2.98 7.96 -13.74
C ASN A 198 2.71 6.51 -13.30
N TYR A 199 2.34 5.63 -14.24
CA TYR A 199 2.04 4.23 -13.96
C TYR A 199 2.99 3.24 -14.64
N CYS A 200 2.99 3.15 -15.98
CA CYS A 200 3.76 2.12 -16.71
C CYS A 200 5.29 2.27 -16.54
N CYS A 201 5.84 3.46 -16.79
CA CYS A 201 7.27 3.72 -16.71
C CYS A 201 7.84 3.41 -15.31
N PRO A 202 7.24 3.90 -14.20
CA PRO A 202 7.71 3.59 -12.85
C PRO A 202 7.82 2.09 -12.61
N VAL A 203 6.77 1.29 -12.92
CA VAL A 203 6.85 -0.15 -12.67
C VAL A 203 7.87 -0.85 -13.55
N ILE A 204 7.98 -0.50 -14.83
CA ILE A 204 9.03 -1.07 -15.70
C ILE A 204 10.42 -0.76 -15.11
N ILE A 205 10.67 0.49 -14.72
CA ILE A 205 11.94 0.91 -14.12
C ILE A 205 12.19 0.16 -12.81
N GLU A 206 11.17 0.01 -11.96
CA GLU A 206 11.25 -0.71 -10.70
C GLU A 206 11.59 -2.18 -10.91
N THR A 207 10.89 -2.88 -11.82
CA THR A 207 11.14 -4.28 -12.14
C THR A 207 12.56 -4.47 -12.69
N VAL A 208 12.99 -3.64 -13.65
CA VAL A 208 14.33 -3.70 -14.24
C VAL A 208 15.41 -3.39 -13.19
N ALA A 209 15.19 -2.39 -12.34
CA ALA A 209 16.09 -2.08 -11.25
C ALA A 209 16.17 -3.27 -10.29
N SER A 210 15.06 -3.77 -9.76
CA SER A 210 15.03 -4.89 -8.82
C SER A 210 15.71 -6.15 -9.35
N ILE A 211 15.49 -6.52 -10.62
CA ILE A 211 16.19 -7.63 -11.27
C ILE A 211 17.70 -7.33 -11.37
N SER A 212 18.08 -6.13 -11.80
CA SER A 212 19.48 -5.71 -11.90
C SER A 212 20.19 -5.77 -10.54
N LEU A 213 19.51 -5.39 -9.46
CA LEU A 213 20.06 -5.47 -8.10
C LEU A 213 20.35 -6.91 -7.72
N LEU A 214 19.38 -7.79 -7.93
CA LEU A 214 19.48 -9.20 -7.61
C LEU A 214 20.64 -9.85 -8.37
N LEU A 215 20.73 -9.62 -9.68
CA LEU A 215 21.81 -10.15 -10.51
C LEU A 215 23.19 -9.66 -10.04
N ARG A 216 23.35 -8.35 -9.85
CA ARG A 216 24.64 -7.76 -9.41
C ARG A 216 25.07 -8.26 -8.04
N VAL A 217 24.14 -8.37 -7.10
CA VAL A 217 24.42 -8.86 -5.74
C VAL A 217 24.85 -10.33 -5.79
N GLN A 218 24.16 -11.18 -6.56
CA GLN A 218 24.55 -12.59 -6.70
C GLN A 218 25.95 -12.72 -7.33
N TRP A 219 26.28 -11.85 -8.29
CA TRP A 219 27.61 -11.84 -8.88
C TRP A 219 28.68 -11.40 -7.89
N GLN A 220 28.44 -10.32 -7.14
CA GLN A 220 29.36 -9.81 -6.12
C GLN A 220 29.60 -10.83 -4.99
N LYS A 221 28.55 -11.58 -4.60
CA LYS A 221 28.65 -12.69 -3.63
C LYS A 221 29.65 -13.75 -4.08
N ARG A 222 29.66 -14.10 -5.37
CA ARG A 222 30.62 -15.09 -5.91
C ARG A 222 32.07 -14.57 -5.84
N ARG A 223 32.27 -13.25 -5.95
CA ARG A 223 33.59 -12.62 -5.96
C ARG A 223 34.16 -12.32 -4.57
N LEU A 224 33.33 -11.91 -3.61
CA LEU A 224 33.77 -11.44 -2.28
C LEU A 224 33.28 -12.40 -1.18
N ARG A 225 34.16 -13.32 -0.74
CA ARG A 225 33.91 -14.32 0.34
C ARG A 225 33.76 -13.72 1.77
N ARG A 226 33.28 -12.48 1.93
CA ARG A 226 33.10 -11.84 3.26
C ARG A 226 31.72 -12.17 3.83
N SER A 227 31.66 -13.03 4.86
CA SER A 227 30.40 -13.61 5.37
C SER A 227 29.50 -12.64 6.16
N ASN A 228 30.08 -11.66 6.88
CA ASN A 228 29.30 -10.91 7.88
C ASN A 228 28.48 -9.75 7.27
N GLN A 229 29.04 -8.99 6.32
CA GLN A 229 28.29 -7.93 5.61
C GLN A 229 27.17 -8.51 4.72
N TRP A 230 27.37 -9.73 4.22
CA TRP A 230 26.39 -10.43 3.39
C TRP A 230 25.04 -10.64 4.08
N ARG A 231 25.02 -10.95 5.38
CA ARG A 231 23.77 -11.21 6.10
C ARG A 231 22.86 -9.98 6.15
N LYS A 232 23.45 -8.78 6.28
CA LYS A 232 22.72 -7.50 6.28
C LYS A 232 22.19 -7.18 4.88
N GLN A 233 23.05 -7.27 3.86
CA GLN A 233 22.67 -7.01 2.47
C GLN A 233 21.56 -7.97 1.98
N ARG A 234 21.68 -9.26 2.28
CA ARG A 234 20.68 -10.27 1.88
C ARG A 234 19.27 -9.93 2.37
N ARG A 235 19.12 -9.46 3.61
CA ARG A 235 17.79 -9.14 4.17
C ARG A 235 17.13 -7.97 3.45
N MET A 236 17.91 -6.93 3.20
CA MET A 236 17.47 -5.75 2.47
C MET A 236 17.01 -6.10 1.05
N ILE A 237 17.78 -6.96 0.38
CA ILE A 237 17.51 -7.37 -1.00
C ILE A 237 16.33 -8.33 -1.08
N MET A 238 16.19 -9.26 -0.13
CA MET A 238 15.01 -10.13 -0.06
C MET A 238 13.72 -9.33 0.11
N GLN A 239 13.75 -8.28 0.94
CA GLN A 239 12.58 -7.45 1.14
C GLN A 239 12.27 -6.57 -0.08
N LEU A 240 13.27 -5.98 -0.74
CA LEU A 240 13.04 -5.28 -2.01
C LEU A 240 12.50 -6.25 -3.08
N GLY A 241 13.09 -7.42 -3.22
CA GLY A 241 12.62 -8.44 -4.18
C GLY A 241 11.20 -8.92 -3.88
N LEU A 242 10.83 -9.04 -2.61
CA LEU A 242 9.47 -9.37 -2.21
C LEU A 242 8.49 -8.25 -2.57
N VAL A 243 8.80 -7.01 -2.18
CA VAL A 243 7.95 -5.84 -2.49
C VAL A 243 7.79 -5.67 -3.99
N SER A 244 8.89 -5.77 -4.76
CA SER A 244 8.86 -5.61 -6.20
C SER A 244 8.17 -6.76 -6.92
N GLY A 245 8.31 -7.98 -6.41
CA GLY A 245 7.55 -9.13 -6.87
C GLY A 245 6.05 -8.94 -6.67
N ILE A 246 5.63 -8.46 -5.48
CA ILE A 246 4.23 -8.13 -5.20
C ILE A 246 3.74 -7.03 -6.14
N ASN A 247 4.49 -5.93 -6.28
CA ASN A 247 4.09 -4.83 -7.16
C ASN A 247 3.95 -5.27 -8.62
N THR A 248 4.94 -6.01 -9.13
CA THR A 248 4.91 -6.53 -10.50
C THR A 248 3.73 -7.49 -10.68
N VAL A 249 3.54 -8.47 -9.79
CA VAL A 249 2.45 -9.46 -9.95
C VAL A 249 1.07 -8.82 -9.89
N MET A 250 0.86 -7.86 -8.98
CA MET A 250 -0.45 -7.24 -8.79
C MET A 250 -0.77 -6.19 -9.87
N ASN A 251 0.21 -5.42 -10.36
CA ASN A 251 -0.03 -4.36 -11.34
C ASN A 251 0.21 -4.76 -12.81
N LEU A 252 1.01 -5.80 -13.09
CA LEU A 252 1.28 -6.24 -14.45
C LEU A 252 0.00 -6.51 -15.28
N PRO A 253 -1.05 -7.16 -14.73
CA PRO A 253 -2.28 -7.38 -15.48
C PRO A 253 -2.94 -6.06 -15.95
N LEU A 254 -2.95 -5.04 -15.10
CA LEU A 254 -3.50 -3.73 -15.43
C LEU A 254 -2.71 -3.07 -16.58
N TYR A 255 -1.38 -3.19 -16.57
CA TYR A 255 -0.55 -2.65 -17.65
C TYR A 255 -0.75 -3.37 -18.97
N ILE A 256 -0.96 -4.69 -18.94
CA ILE A 256 -1.30 -5.44 -20.15
C ILE A 256 -2.61 -4.89 -20.75
N VAL A 257 -3.61 -4.56 -19.93
CA VAL A 257 -4.85 -3.93 -20.40
C VAL A 257 -4.61 -2.54 -20.99
N PHE A 258 -3.80 -1.69 -20.35
CA PHE A 258 -3.50 -0.36 -20.88
C PHE A 258 -2.73 -0.40 -22.20
N ILE A 259 -1.75 -1.30 -22.33
CA ILE A 259 -1.02 -1.51 -23.58
C ILE A 259 -1.97 -2.06 -24.65
N ALA A 260 -2.79 -3.07 -24.34
CA ALA A 260 -3.74 -3.63 -25.29
C ALA A 260 -4.76 -2.59 -25.78
N ARG A 261 -5.26 -1.74 -24.88
CA ARG A 261 -6.13 -0.60 -25.23
C ARG A 261 -5.42 0.39 -26.15
N SER A 262 -4.14 0.68 -25.88
CA SER A 262 -3.32 1.52 -26.76
C SER A 262 -3.09 0.90 -28.14
N CYS A 263 -3.14 -0.42 -28.24
CA CYS A 263 -3.08 -1.18 -29.51
C CYS A 263 -4.44 -1.36 -30.21
N GLY A 264 -5.52 -0.75 -29.70
CA GLY A 264 -6.84 -0.80 -30.33
C GLY A 264 -7.80 -1.87 -29.81
N LEU A 265 -7.55 -2.45 -28.63
CA LEU A 265 -8.53 -3.32 -27.97
C LEU A 265 -9.84 -2.57 -27.70
N ALA A 266 -10.97 -3.23 -27.92
CA ALA A 266 -12.29 -2.67 -27.68
C ALA A 266 -12.47 -2.22 -26.22
N THR A 267 -13.12 -1.07 -26.04
CA THR A 267 -13.29 -0.43 -24.72
C THR A 267 -14.06 -1.31 -23.74
N GLN A 268 -15.13 -1.98 -24.18
CA GLN A 268 -15.99 -2.80 -23.32
C GLN A 268 -15.22 -3.91 -22.58
N SER A 269 -14.49 -4.75 -23.32
CA SER A 269 -13.69 -5.83 -22.71
C SER A 269 -12.56 -5.31 -21.81
N SER A 270 -12.03 -4.12 -22.11
CA SER A 270 -10.98 -3.49 -21.29
C SER A 270 -11.53 -2.98 -19.95
N THR A 271 -12.78 -2.52 -19.92
CA THR A 271 -13.41 -1.99 -18.70
C THR A 271 -13.65 -3.08 -17.66
N GLU A 272 -14.19 -4.23 -18.06
CA GLU A 272 -14.42 -5.35 -17.14
C GLU A 272 -13.10 -5.86 -16.53
N ALA A 273 -12.06 -6.00 -17.37
CA ALA A 273 -10.74 -6.42 -16.91
C ALA A 273 -10.08 -5.37 -16.00
N LYS A 274 -10.23 -4.07 -16.31
CA LYS A 274 -9.72 -2.96 -15.49
C LYS A 274 -10.25 -3.08 -14.06
N ILE A 275 -11.56 -3.26 -13.88
CA ILE A 275 -12.18 -3.35 -12.55
C ILE A 275 -11.59 -4.50 -11.71
N TRP A 276 -11.34 -5.66 -12.32
CA TRP A 276 -10.70 -6.80 -11.63
C TRP A 276 -9.25 -6.50 -11.24
N PHE A 277 -8.50 -5.85 -12.11
CA PHE A 277 -7.09 -5.57 -11.88
C PHE A 277 -6.88 -4.39 -10.92
N ASP A 278 -7.78 -3.42 -10.92
CA ASP A 278 -7.84 -2.36 -9.91
C ASP A 278 -8.07 -2.99 -8.52
N PHE A 279 -8.98 -3.97 -8.39
CA PHE A 279 -9.17 -4.73 -7.15
C PHE A 279 -7.89 -5.47 -6.71
N LEU A 280 -7.14 -6.07 -7.63
CA LEU A 280 -5.86 -6.73 -7.30
C LEU A 280 -4.78 -5.73 -6.87
N SER A 281 -4.79 -4.52 -7.43
CA SER A 281 -3.79 -3.49 -7.17
C SER A 281 -3.74 -3.06 -5.70
N TYR A 282 -4.89 -3.10 -5.00
CA TYR A 282 -4.99 -2.90 -3.54
C TYR A 282 -4.10 -3.85 -2.73
N GLY A 283 -3.82 -5.05 -3.27
CA GLY A 283 -2.92 -6.01 -2.65
C GLY A 283 -1.54 -5.42 -2.36
N ILE A 284 -1.06 -4.49 -3.17
CA ILE A 284 0.24 -3.83 -2.94
C ILE A 284 0.20 -3.03 -1.65
N VAL A 285 -0.84 -2.23 -1.47
CA VAL A 285 -1.05 -1.39 -0.28
C VAL A 285 -1.17 -2.25 0.97
N PHE A 286 -1.86 -3.40 0.88
CA PHE A 286 -2.04 -4.32 2.01
C PHE A 286 -0.77 -5.12 2.35
N PHE A 287 -0.03 -5.61 1.35
CA PHE A 287 1.13 -6.47 1.59
C PHE A 287 2.42 -5.70 1.86
N PHE A 288 2.51 -4.42 1.46
CA PHE A 288 3.69 -3.59 1.67
C PHE A 288 4.16 -3.49 3.13
N PRO A 289 3.31 -3.20 4.14
CA PRO A 289 3.77 -3.12 5.53
C PRO A 289 4.29 -4.47 6.05
N PHE A 290 3.67 -5.59 5.67
CA PHE A 290 4.16 -6.93 6.06
C PHE A 290 5.51 -7.26 5.41
N ALA A 291 5.68 -6.91 4.13
CA ALA A 291 6.97 -7.04 3.47
C ALA A 291 8.02 -6.17 4.16
N SER A 292 7.69 -4.94 4.53
CA SER A 292 8.56 -4.01 5.28
C SER A 292 8.93 -4.52 6.67
N LEU A 293 8.01 -5.19 7.38
CA LEU A 293 8.29 -5.80 8.68
C LEU A 293 9.44 -6.83 8.62
N CYS A 294 9.66 -7.47 7.47
CA CYS A 294 10.78 -8.40 7.30
C CYS A 294 12.17 -7.73 7.38
N GLN A 295 12.26 -6.41 7.21
CA GLN A 295 13.52 -5.68 7.42
C GLN A 295 13.87 -5.46 8.90
N PHE A 296 12.87 -5.52 9.80
CA PHE A 296 13.02 -5.18 11.21
C PHE A 296 13.00 -6.44 12.08
N PRO A 297 14.12 -7.20 12.16
CA PRO A 297 14.15 -8.47 12.88
C PRO A 297 13.90 -8.30 14.39
N ILE A 298 14.25 -7.13 14.95
CA ILE A 298 14.02 -6.83 16.37
C ILE A 298 12.52 -6.68 16.61
N LEU A 299 11.84 -5.85 15.81
CA LEU A 299 10.40 -5.66 15.90
C LEU A 299 9.65 -6.98 15.64
N ARG A 300 10.05 -7.74 14.61
CA ARG A 300 9.48 -9.07 14.33
C ARG A 300 9.60 -9.99 15.54
N LYS A 301 10.78 -10.07 16.18
CA LYS A 301 10.97 -10.88 17.39
C LYS A 301 10.08 -10.42 18.54
N GLN A 302 9.91 -9.11 18.73
CA GLN A 302 9.02 -8.56 19.75
C GLN A 302 7.56 -8.92 19.49
N ILE A 303 7.08 -8.74 18.26
CA ILE A 303 5.71 -9.11 17.85
C ILE A 303 5.48 -10.61 18.04
N THR A 304 6.39 -11.46 17.56
CA THR A 304 6.27 -12.91 17.75
C THR A 304 6.25 -13.28 19.23
N LYS A 305 7.10 -12.67 20.07
CA LYS A 305 7.10 -12.91 21.52
C LYS A 305 5.74 -12.54 22.14
N THR A 306 5.21 -11.36 21.83
CA THR A 306 3.91 -10.90 22.35
C THR A 306 2.77 -11.82 21.90
N LEU A 307 2.73 -12.20 20.62
CA LEU A 307 1.73 -13.14 20.10
C LEU A 307 1.83 -14.50 20.77
N THR A 308 3.04 -15.05 20.92
CA THR A 308 3.24 -16.32 21.63
C THR A 308 2.84 -16.22 23.10
N CYS A 309 3.06 -15.09 23.77
CA CYS A 309 2.62 -14.91 25.15
C CYS A 309 1.10 -14.81 25.29
N ILE A 310 0.40 -14.22 24.30
CA ILE A 310 -1.06 -14.15 24.28
C ILE A 310 -1.65 -15.54 24.05
N VAL A 311 -1.14 -16.29 23.05
CA VAL A 311 -1.61 -17.63 22.71
C VAL A 311 -1.25 -18.65 23.80
N ALA A 312 -0.06 -18.53 24.40
CA ALA A 312 0.41 -19.44 25.44
C ALA A 312 -0.06 -19.06 26.84
N ARG A 313 -0.96 -18.06 27.02
CA ARG A 313 -1.79 -18.01 28.23
C ARG A 313 -2.84 -19.10 28.07
N PRO A 314 -2.66 -20.30 28.66
CA PRO A 314 -3.78 -21.23 28.73
C PRO A 314 -4.83 -20.47 29.53
N SER A 315 -6.09 -20.52 29.09
CA SER A 315 -7.22 -20.13 29.92
C SER A 315 -6.97 -20.66 31.32
N LEU A 316 -6.59 -19.78 32.25
CA LEU A 316 -6.25 -20.18 33.61
C LEU A 316 -7.49 -20.94 34.08
N PRO A 317 -7.42 -22.25 34.35
CA PRO A 317 -8.58 -22.92 34.89
C PRO A 317 -8.92 -22.16 36.16
N HIS A 318 -10.20 -21.83 36.28
CA HIS A 318 -10.86 -21.15 37.39
C HIS A 318 -10.59 -21.93 38.70
N ARG A 319 -9.35 -21.96 39.19
CA ARG A 319 -8.99 -22.53 40.48
C ARG A 319 -9.44 -21.51 41.52
N LEU A 320 -10.69 -21.72 41.93
CA LEU A 320 -11.23 -21.48 43.24
C LEU A 320 -10.17 -21.03 44.25
N LEU A 321 -10.40 -19.84 44.77
CA LEU A 321 -9.87 -19.30 46.01
C LEU A 321 -9.98 -20.34 47.14
N THR A 322 -8.99 -21.22 47.28
CA THR A 322 -8.69 -21.79 48.58
C THR A 322 -7.77 -20.81 49.29
N ILE A 323 -8.41 -19.94 50.07
CA ILE A 323 -7.82 -19.11 51.11
C ILE A 323 -7.05 -20.07 52.04
N SER A 324 -5.75 -20.24 51.78
CA SER A 324 -4.85 -20.92 52.71
C SER A 324 -4.30 -19.87 53.65
N SER A 325 -4.79 -19.92 54.89
CA SER A 325 -4.43 -19.06 56.00
C SER A 325 -2.92 -18.86 56.13
N ALA A 326 -2.52 -17.60 56.16
CA ALA A 326 -1.16 -17.15 56.41
C ALA A 326 -0.64 -17.69 57.74
N LYS A 327 0.48 -18.41 57.69
CA LYS A 327 1.28 -18.75 58.87
C LYS A 327 2.21 -17.56 59.16
N VAL A 328 1.85 -16.79 60.18
CA VAL A 328 2.65 -15.71 60.76
C VAL A 328 3.98 -16.28 61.25
N MET A 329 5.11 -15.79 60.73
CA MET A 329 6.44 -16.07 61.27
C MET A 329 6.91 -14.89 62.13
N PRO A 330 7.37 -15.13 63.37
CA PRO A 330 7.85 -14.08 64.26
C PRO A 330 9.26 -13.61 63.89
N ARG A 331 9.47 -12.31 64.07
CA ARG A 331 10.68 -11.54 63.83
C ARG A 331 11.62 -11.69 65.02
N ASN A 332 12.71 -12.44 64.87
CA ASN A 332 13.81 -12.45 65.83
C ASN A 332 14.92 -11.50 65.36
N ASN A 333 15.14 -10.42 66.11
CA ASN A 333 16.37 -9.63 66.06
C ASN A 333 17.37 -10.22 67.06
N PRO A 334 18.66 -10.35 66.70
CA PRO A 334 19.73 -10.30 67.66
C PRO A 334 20.50 -8.96 67.58
N VAL A 335 21.05 -8.63 68.74
CA VAL A 335 21.74 -7.43 69.21
C VAL A 335 23.00 -7.09 68.42
#